data_AF-A0A935BQW8-F1
#
_entry.id   AF-A0A935BQW8-F1
#
_cell.length_a   1.000
_cell.length_b   1.000
_cell.length_c   1.000
_cell.angle_alpha   90.00
_cell.angle_beta   90.00
_cell.angle_gamma   90.00
#
_symmetry.space_group_name_H-M   'P 1'
#
loop_
_entity.id
_entity.type
_entity.pdbx_description
1 polymer ?
#
loop_
_entity_poly.entity_id
_entity_poly.type
_entity_poly.pdbx_seq_one_letter_code
_entity_poly.pdbx_strand_id
1 'polypeptide(L)'
;MALIGNKLYRESQGKADDALEIDMQLARMEDDIRKLKIDFDIFFNGATKRAPLEARARLDSFIKRVADNRNLSYAQRYQFNTLVARFTSYRELWRRTLKAKGLEIV
;
A
#
# COMPACT_ATOMS: atom_id res chain seq x y z
N MET A 1 33.47 21.16 28.05
CA MET A 1 33.29 19.86 27.36
C MET A 1 31.81 19.45 27.42
N ALA A 2 30.95 20.03 26.58
CA ALA A 2 29.52 19.67 26.51
C ALA A 2 28.97 19.91 25.10
N LEU A 3 29.40 19.09 24.13
CA LEU A 3 28.89 19.15 22.74
C LEU A 3 28.41 17.77 22.22
N ILE A 4 28.58 16.69 23.00
CA ILE A 4 28.29 15.32 22.55
C ILE A 4 26.80 14.96 22.73
N GLY A 5 26.11 15.53 23.73
CA GLY A 5 24.71 15.20 24.03
C GLY A 5 23.73 15.58 22.93
N ASN A 6 23.84 16.79 22.35
CA ASN A 6 22.81 17.32 21.43
C ASN A 6 22.73 16.57 20.08
N LYS A 7 23.84 15.97 19.63
CA LYS A 7 23.89 15.23 18.35
C LYS A 7 23.14 13.89 18.42
N LEU A 8 23.29 13.17 19.54
CA LEU A 8 22.68 11.85 19.75
C LEU A 8 21.15 11.94 19.86
N TYR A 9 20.63 12.96 20.56
CA TYR A 9 19.19 13.18 20.65
C TYR A 9 18.57 13.48 19.28
N ARG A 10 19.19 14.36 18.47
CA ARG A 10 18.68 14.70 17.14
C ARG A 10 18.61 13.50 16.19
N GLU A 11 19.61 12.63 16.23
CA GLU A 11 19.61 11.41 15.42
C GLU A 11 18.54 10.40 15.89
N SER A 12 18.34 10.29 17.21
CA SER A 12 17.28 9.43 17.75
C SER A 12 15.88 9.91 17.40
N GLN A 13 15.66 11.24 17.38
CA GLN A 13 14.40 11.85 16.97
C GLN A 13 14.13 11.62 15.48
N GLY A 14 15.13 11.83 14.62
CA GLY A 14 14.97 11.58 13.17
C GLY A 14 14.58 10.14 12.83
N LYS A 15 15.17 9.16 13.53
CA LYS A 15 14.78 7.74 13.35
C LYS A 15 13.35 7.44 13.82
N ALA A 16 12.89 8.10 14.87
CA ALA A 16 11.52 7.96 15.35
C ALA A 16 10.52 8.59 14.37
N ASP A 17 10.85 9.77 13.83
CA ASP A 17 10.04 10.45 12.81
C ASP A 17 9.94 9.62 11.52
N ASP A 18 11.07 9.05 11.06
CA ASP A 18 11.10 8.16 9.89
C ASP A 18 10.22 6.91 10.11
N ALA A 19 10.26 6.32 11.31
CA ALA A 19 9.45 5.16 11.65
C ALA A 19 7.95 5.50 11.65
N LEU A 20 7.57 6.64 12.23
CA LEU A 20 6.19 7.12 12.22
C LEU A 20 5.70 7.40 10.80
N GLU A 21 6.54 7.97 9.94
CA GLU A 21 6.19 8.20 8.53
C GLU A 21 5.89 6.88 7.81
N ILE A 22 6.71 5.86 8.03
CA ILE A 22 6.49 4.52 7.46
C ILE A 22 5.17 3.93 7.95
N ASP A 23 4.86 4.03 9.24
CA ASP A 23 3.60 3.51 9.79
C ASP A 23 2.39 4.22 9.18
N MET A 24 2.47 5.54 8.98
CA MET A 24 1.43 6.30 8.27
C MET A 24 1.29 5.88 6.80
N GLN A 25 2.40 5.60 6.11
CA GLN A 25 2.40 5.09 4.75
C GLN A 25 1.72 3.71 4.67
N LEU A 26 2.00 2.80 5.62
CA LEU A 26 1.38 1.48 5.69
C LEU A 26 -0.12 1.57 6.02
N ALA A 27 -0.53 2.45 6.93
CA ALA A 27 -1.94 2.69 7.25
C ALA A 27 -2.70 3.22 6.01
N ARG A 28 -2.10 4.14 5.26
CA ARG A 28 -2.65 4.63 4.00
C ARG A 28 -2.76 3.53 2.96
N MET A 29 -1.75 2.67 2.82
CA MET A 29 -1.79 1.52 1.91
C MET A 29 -2.97 0.61 2.20
N GLU A 30 -3.22 0.32 3.47
CA GLU A 30 -4.33 -0.53 3.89
C GLU A 30 -5.69 0.08 3.54
N ASP A 31 -5.86 1.38 3.76
CA ASP A 31 -7.08 2.09 3.40
C ASP A 31 -7.29 2.13 1.87
N ASP A 32 -6.24 2.40 1.10
CA ASP A 32 -6.29 2.39 -0.36
C ASP A 32 -6.64 0.99 -0.91
N ILE A 33 -6.12 -0.10 -0.31
CA ILE A 33 -6.50 -1.48 -0.64
C ILE A 33 -7.99 -1.71 -0.37
N ARG A 34 -8.50 -1.25 0.79
CA ARG A 34 -9.91 -1.42 1.18
C ARG A 34 -10.84 -0.66 0.23
N LYS A 35 -10.52 0.60 -0.07
CA LYS A 35 -11.26 1.43 -1.02
C LYS A 35 -11.28 0.81 -2.40
N LEU A 36 -10.13 0.36 -2.89
CA LEU A 36 -10.05 -0.27 -4.22
C LEU A 36 -10.89 -1.54 -4.32
N LYS A 37 -10.95 -2.37 -3.26
CA LYS A 37 -11.89 -3.50 -3.20
C LYS A 37 -13.33 -3.05 -3.35
N ILE A 38 -13.75 -2.04 -2.58
CA ILE A 38 -15.12 -1.52 -2.65
C ILE A 38 -15.43 -0.99 -4.05
N ASP A 39 -14.51 -0.24 -4.67
CA ASP A 39 -14.69 0.29 -6.02
C ASP A 39 -14.86 -0.83 -7.07
N PHE A 40 -14.09 -1.91 -6.95
CA PHE A 40 -14.26 -3.09 -7.80
C PHE A 40 -15.59 -3.81 -7.54
N ASP A 41 -16.02 -3.94 -6.29
CA ASP A 41 -17.33 -4.53 -5.96
C ASP A 41 -18.48 -3.69 -6.57
N ILE A 42 -18.42 -2.36 -6.45
CA ILE A 42 -19.38 -1.42 -7.08
C ILE A 42 -19.39 -1.61 -8.60
N PHE A 43 -18.22 -1.71 -9.23
CA PHE A 43 -18.09 -1.97 -10.66
C PHE A 43 -18.70 -3.31 -11.07
N PHE A 44 -18.39 -4.40 -10.35
CA PHE A 44 -18.92 -5.72 -10.69
C PHE A 44 -20.44 -5.86 -10.47
N ASN A 45 -20.99 -5.08 -9.54
CA ASN A 45 -22.42 -4.93 -9.31
C ASN A 45 -23.11 -4.04 -10.37
N GLY A 46 -22.35 -3.42 -11.29
CA GLY A 46 -22.88 -2.62 -12.39
C GLY A 46 -23.26 -1.18 -12.02
N ALA A 47 -22.91 -0.72 -10.82
CA ALA A 47 -23.19 0.64 -10.37
C ALA A 47 -22.25 1.70 -10.98
N THR A 48 -21.11 1.28 -11.54
CA THR A 48 -20.24 2.11 -12.37
C THR A 48 -19.84 1.40 -13.65
N LYS A 49 -19.69 2.16 -14.75
CA LYS A 49 -19.33 1.63 -16.07
C LYS A 49 -17.83 1.42 -16.27
N ARG A 50 -16.98 2.06 -15.45
CA ARG A 50 -15.52 2.03 -15.62
C ARG A 50 -14.86 1.33 -14.43
N ALA A 51 -13.98 0.36 -14.73
CA ALA A 51 -13.16 -0.29 -13.73
C ALA A 51 -12.15 0.69 -13.11
N PRO A 52 -11.84 0.60 -11.81
CA PRO A 52 -10.92 1.52 -11.11
C PRO A 52 -9.43 1.22 -11.42
N LEU A 53 -9.05 1.19 -12.70
CA LEU A 53 -7.70 0.83 -13.15
C LEU A 53 -6.64 1.85 -12.73
N GLU A 54 -6.97 3.14 -12.74
CA GLU A 54 -6.04 4.20 -12.33
C GLU A 54 -5.73 4.10 -10.83
N ALA A 55 -6.75 3.84 -10.00
CA ALA A 55 -6.57 3.63 -8.57
C ALA A 55 -5.71 2.39 -8.30
N ARG A 56 -5.93 1.30 -9.05
CA ARG A 56 -5.06 0.11 -9.03
C ARG A 56 -3.62 0.45 -9.39
N ALA A 57 -3.38 1.17 -10.49
CA ALA A 57 -2.04 1.53 -10.94
C ALA A 57 -1.29 2.45 -9.96
N ARG A 58 -2.01 3.39 -9.31
CA ARG A 58 -1.47 4.22 -8.24
C ARG A 58 -1.03 3.37 -7.04
N LEU A 59 -1.87 2.43 -6.61
CA LEU A 59 -1.54 1.52 -5.51
C LEU A 59 -0.37 0.59 -5.86
N ASP A 60 -0.34 0.02 -7.08
CA ASP A 60 0.80 -0.78 -7.56
C ASP A 60 2.11 0.04 -7.50
N SER A 61 2.09 1.31 -7.89
CA SER A 61 3.25 2.21 -7.80
C SER A 61 3.65 2.51 -6.36
N PHE A 62 2.67 2.72 -5.47
CA PHE A 62 2.91 2.95 -4.06
C PHE A 62 3.56 1.73 -3.38
N ILE A 63 3.06 0.53 -3.67
CA ILE A 63 3.60 -0.73 -3.17
C ILE A 63 5.07 -0.89 -3.55
N LYS A 64 5.42 -0.60 -4.81
CA LYS A 64 6.81 -0.67 -5.30
C LYS A 64 7.71 0.29 -4.52
N ARG A 65 7.27 1.55 -4.33
CA ARG A 65 8.02 2.54 -3.57
C ARG A 65 8.29 2.11 -2.12
N VAL A 66 7.31 1.52 -1.45
CA VAL A 66 7.48 1.01 -0.07
C VAL A 66 8.36 -0.25 -0.06
N ALA A 67 8.25 -1.12 -1.06
CA ALA A 67 9.08 -2.32 -1.20
C ALA A 67 10.58 -1.96 -1.34
N ASP A 68 10.88 -0.91 -2.10
CA ASP A 68 12.25 -0.43 -2.33
C ASP A 68 12.89 0.17 -1.06
N ASN A 69 12.09 0.46 -0.03
CA ASN A 69 12.60 0.93 1.26
C ASN A 69 13.29 -0.21 2.04
N ARG A 70 14.61 -0.06 2.25
CA ARG A 70 15.44 -1.01 3.00
C ARG A 70 15.38 -0.81 4.52
N ASN A 71 14.87 0.33 4.98
CA ASN A 71 14.91 0.75 6.39
C ASN A 71 13.66 0.37 7.19
N LEU A 72 12.78 -0.48 6.64
CA LEU A 72 11.61 -0.98 7.39
C LEU A 72 12.06 -1.82 8.58
N SER A 73 11.47 -1.56 9.75
CA SER A 73 11.59 -2.45 10.90
C SER A 73 10.96 -3.83 10.62
N TYR A 74 11.25 -4.83 11.45
CA TYR A 74 10.66 -6.17 11.29
C TYR A 74 9.12 -6.14 11.34
N ALA A 75 8.54 -5.36 12.26
CA ALA A 75 7.08 -5.23 12.38
C ALA A 75 6.47 -4.57 11.14
N GLN A 76 7.08 -3.49 10.66
CA GLN A 76 6.66 -2.80 9.44
C GLN A 76 6.77 -3.69 8.20
N ARG A 77 7.87 -4.45 8.08
CA ARG A 77 8.06 -5.40 6.97
C ARG A 77 7.02 -6.51 7.01
N TYR A 78 6.70 -7.03 8.20
CA TYR A 78 5.64 -8.02 8.37
C TYR A 78 4.28 -7.47 7.93
N GLN A 79 3.89 -6.30 8.44
CA GLN A 79 2.63 -5.64 8.06
C GLN A 79 2.58 -5.36 6.55
N PHE A 80 3.64 -4.81 5.97
CA PHE A 80 3.75 -4.59 4.54
C PHE A 80 3.51 -5.87 3.74
N ASN A 81 4.20 -6.97 4.09
CA ASN A 81 4.04 -8.25 3.41
C ASN A 81 2.59 -8.78 3.50
N THR A 82 1.94 -8.63 4.66
CA THR A 82 0.52 -8.99 4.84
C THR A 82 -0.38 -8.18 3.91
N LEU A 83 -0.15 -6.87 3.78
CA LEU A 83 -0.93 -6.01 2.89
C LEU A 83 -0.69 -6.34 1.41
N VAL A 84 0.56 -6.63 1.01
CA VAL A 84 0.90 -7.06 -0.35
C VAL A 84 0.24 -8.40 -0.70
N ALA A 85 0.25 -9.37 0.21
CA ALA A 85 -0.43 -10.64 0.02
C ALA A 85 -1.94 -10.44 -0.21
N ARG A 86 -2.58 -9.63 0.64
CA ARG A 86 -4.01 -9.28 0.52
C ARG A 86 -4.32 -8.63 -0.83
N PHE A 87 -3.53 -7.64 -1.23
CA PHE A 87 -3.71 -6.96 -2.52
C PHE A 87 -3.52 -7.91 -3.70
N THR A 88 -2.54 -8.81 -3.64
CA THR A 88 -2.27 -9.81 -4.68
C THR A 88 -3.47 -10.75 -4.85
N SER A 89 -4.05 -11.23 -3.75
CA SER A 89 -5.26 -12.06 -3.77
C SER A 89 -6.44 -11.33 -4.43
N TYR A 90 -6.66 -10.06 -4.08
CA TYR A 90 -7.73 -9.27 -4.71
C TYR A 90 -7.48 -9.02 -6.19
N ARG A 91 -6.23 -8.72 -6.59
CA ARG A 91 -5.89 -8.52 -8.00
C ARG A 91 -6.19 -9.75 -8.84
N GLU A 92 -5.87 -10.94 -8.33
CA GLU A 92 -6.17 -12.20 -9.00
C GLU A 92 -7.68 -12.47 -9.07
N LEU A 93 -8.42 -12.19 -8.00
CA LEU A 93 -9.89 -12.28 -8.00
C LEU A 93 -10.50 -11.36 -9.06
N TRP A 94 -10.11 -10.09 -9.09
CA TRP A 94 -10.63 -9.12 -10.07
C TRP A 94 -10.28 -9.52 -11.50
N ARG A 95 -9.05 -9.99 -11.74
CA ARG A 95 -8.62 -10.51 -13.05
C ARG A 95 -9.50 -11.64 -13.54
N ARG A 96 -9.80 -12.63 -12.68
CA ARG A 96 -10.68 -13.76 -13.00
C ARG A 96 -12.11 -13.29 -13.27
N THR A 97 -12.63 -12.37 -12.46
CA THR A 97 -14.00 -11.83 -12.64
C THR A 97 -14.13 -11.01 -13.92
N LEU A 98 -13.14 -10.18 -14.25
CA LEU A 98 -13.11 -9.43 -15.52
C LEU A 98 -13.12 -10.37 -16.72
N LYS A 99 -12.30 -11.41 -16.68
CA LYS A 99 -12.27 -12.45 -17.71
C LYS A 99 -13.61 -13.16 -17.84
N ALA A 100 -14.22 -13.56 -16.73
CA ALA A 100 -15.52 -14.23 -16.73
C ALA A 100 -16.65 -13.36 -17.30
N LYS A 101 -16.56 -12.02 -17.16
CA LYS A 101 -17.52 -11.06 -17.70
C LYS A 101 -17.20 -10.60 -19.14
N GLY A 102 -16.12 -11.09 -19.75
CA GLY A 102 -15.69 -10.66 -21.09
C GLY A 102 -15.18 -9.22 -21.14
N LEU A 103 -14.79 -8.65 -20.00
CA LEU A 103 -14.31 -7.27 -19.85
C LEU A 103 -12.78 -7.21 -19.87
N GLU A 104 -12.11 -8.13 -20.60
CA GLU A 104 -10.64 -8.12 -20.67
C GLU A 104 -10.16 -6.80 -21.27
N ILE A 105 -9.45 -6.04 -20.45
CA ILE A 105 -8.72 -4.84 -20.89
C ILE A 105 -7.29 -5.32 -21.09
N VAL A 106 -6.92 -5.47 -22.37
CA VAL A 106 -5.55 -5.75 -22.84
C VAL A 106 -4.59 -4.68 -22.31
#